data_AF-A0A6G6WN32-F1
#
_entry.id   AF-A0A6G6WN32-F1
#
_cell.length_a   1.000
_cell.length_b   1.000
_cell.length_c   1.000
_cell.angle_alpha   90.00
_cell.angle_beta   90.00
_cell.angle_gamma   90.00
#
_symmetry.space_group_name_H-M   'P 1'
#
loop_
_entity.id
_entity.type
_entity.pdbx_description
1 polymer ?
#
loop_
_entity_poly.entity_id
_entity_poly.type
_entity_poly.pdbx_seq_one_letter_code
_entity_poly.pdbx_strand_id
1 'polypeptide(L)'
;MTTLIDEYCDNITGMLKKLVATQRGALASAQDWVAEALAQGGLVYVTGSGHSHMIAEEVFYRAGGAAAVQAILDPALMLHQGAQRSTVLEAARGLRRDRAR
;
A
#
# COMPACT_ATOMS: atom_id res chain seq x y z
N MET A 1 -26.74 25.97 -6.82
CA MET A 1 -25.37 26.07 -6.26
C MET A 1 -24.93 24.67 -5.92
N THR A 2 -23.79 24.23 -6.44
CA THR A 2 -23.10 23.02 -5.97
C THR A 2 -22.58 23.26 -4.55
N THR A 3 -22.61 22.22 -3.72
CA THR A 3 -22.07 22.24 -2.36
C THR A 3 -20.64 21.67 -2.33
N LEU A 4 -19.92 21.90 -1.23
CA LEU A 4 -18.60 21.30 -1.02
C LEU A 4 -18.62 19.75 -1.05
N ILE A 5 -19.73 19.14 -0.63
CA ILE A 5 -19.88 17.68 -0.67
C ILE A 5 -20.00 17.19 -2.12
N ASP A 6 -20.75 17.92 -2.95
CA ASP A 6 -20.89 17.61 -4.37
C ASP A 6 -19.52 17.70 -5.07
N GLU A 7 -18.79 18.80 -4.84
CA GLU A 7 -17.45 19.00 -5.40
C GLU A 7 -16.45 17.93 -4.93
N TYR A 8 -16.49 17.54 -3.65
CA TYR A 8 -15.62 16.48 -3.14
C TYR A 8 -15.93 15.11 -3.77
N CYS A 9 -17.22 14.78 -3.91
CA CYS A 9 -17.67 13.56 -4.56
C CYS A 9 -17.25 13.52 -6.04
N ASP A 10 -17.46 14.62 -6.76
CA ASP A 10 -17.08 14.74 -8.17
C ASP A 10 -15.56 14.60 -8.36
N ASN A 11 -14.77 15.18 -7.46
CA ASN A 11 -13.31 15.05 -7.51
C ASN A 11 -12.85 13.59 -7.29
N ILE A 12 -13.38 12.90 -6.28
CA ILE A 12 -13.04 11.49 -6.03
C ILE A 12 -13.45 10.62 -7.20
N THR A 13 -14.70 10.74 -7.67
CA THR A 13 -15.20 9.91 -8.77
C THR A 13 -14.45 10.21 -10.07
N GLY A 14 -14.05 11.46 -10.31
CA GLY A 14 -13.17 11.86 -11.40
C GLY A 14 -11.81 11.17 -11.34
N MET A 15 -11.16 11.14 -10.17
CA MET A 15 -9.89 10.43 -9.96
C MET A 15 -10.03 8.93 -10.22
N LEU A 16 -11.10 8.30 -9.73
CA LEU A 16 -11.37 6.87 -9.97
C LEU A 16 -11.59 6.56 -11.46
N LYS A 17 -12.37 7.39 -12.17
CA LYS A 17 -12.57 7.25 -13.63
C LYS A 17 -11.25 7.35 -14.38
N LYS A 18 -10.40 8.32 -14.03
CA LYS A 18 -9.07 8.48 -14.63
C LYS A 18 -8.18 7.27 -14.37
N LEU A 19 -8.18 6.73 -13.15
CA LEU A 19 -7.44 5.51 -12.82
C LEU A 19 -7.88 4.35 -13.72
N VAL A 20 -9.19 4.10 -13.81
CA VAL A 20 -9.76 3.03 -14.66
C VAL A 20 -9.45 3.23 -16.14
N ALA A 21 -9.40 4.47 -16.62
CA ALA A 21 -9.10 4.77 -18.02
C ALA A 21 -7.61 4.61 -18.36
N THR A 22 -6.70 4.82 -17.39
CA THR A 22 -5.25 4.96 -17.66
C THR A 22 -4.39 3.84 -17.11
N GLN A 23 -4.82 3.12 -16.07
CA GLN A 23 -3.96 2.19 -15.32
C GLN A 23 -4.20 0.71 -15.63
N ARG A 24 -5.08 0.37 -16.59
CA ARG A 24 -5.42 -1.03 -16.91
C ARG A 24 -4.21 -1.89 -17.25
N GLY A 25 -3.31 -1.37 -18.09
CA GLY A 25 -2.10 -2.10 -18.50
C GLY A 25 -1.14 -2.37 -17.33
N ALA A 26 -0.94 -1.37 -16.46
CA ALA A 26 -0.10 -1.51 -15.27
C ALA A 26 -0.70 -2.51 -14.27
N LEU A 27 -2.01 -2.45 -14.05
CA LEU A 27 -2.72 -3.38 -13.18
C LEU A 27 -2.71 -4.82 -13.72
N ALA A 28 -2.89 -5.01 -15.03
CA ALA A 28 -2.77 -6.32 -15.65
C ALA A 28 -1.35 -6.91 -15.50
N SER A 29 -0.33 -6.08 -15.71
CA SER A 29 1.07 -6.52 -15.54
C SER A 29 1.35 -6.93 -14.09
N ALA A 30 0.86 -6.15 -13.12
CA ALA A 30 1.00 -6.48 -11.69
C ALA A 30 0.23 -7.76 -11.33
N GLN A 31 -0.96 -7.97 -11.90
CA GLN A 31 -1.73 -9.19 -11.74
C GLN A 31 -0.94 -10.41 -12.24
N ASP A 32 -0.33 -10.33 -13.43
CA ASP A 32 0.44 -11.43 -14.00
C ASP A 32 1.65 -11.79 -13.12
N TRP A 33 2.38 -10.80 -12.61
CA TRP A 33 3.51 -11.05 -11.70
C TRP A 33 3.08 -11.70 -10.39
N VAL A 34 1.97 -11.25 -9.81
CA VAL A 34 1.43 -11.82 -8.58
C VAL A 34 0.94 -13.25 -8.83
N ALA A 35 0.19 -13.48 -9.91
CA ALA A 35 -0.32 -14.79 -10.26
C ALA A 35 0.81 -15.80 -10.50
N GLU A 36 1.86 -15.40 -11.21
CA GLU A 36 3.03 -16.24 -11.47
C GLU A 36 3.76 -16.60 -10.16
N ALA A 37 4.00 -15.63 -9.28
CA ALA A 37 4.62 -15.88 -7.98
C ALA A 37 3.82 -16.88 -7.15
N LEU A 38 2.48 -16.75 -7.14
CA LEU A 38 1.60 -17.67 -6.42
C LEU A 38 1.57 -19.07 -7.06
N ALA A 39 1.55 -19.16 -8.39
CA ALA A 39 1.55 -20.43 -9.12
C ALA A 39 2.84 -21.25 -8.85
N GLN A 40 3.95 -20.56 -8.63
CA GLN A 40 5.23 -21.17 -8.24
C GLN A 40 5.34 -21.49 -6.74
N GLY A 41 4.28 -21.29 -5.95
CA GLY A 41 4.29 -21.50 -4.50
C GLY A 41 5.04 -20.42 -3.72
N GLY A 42 5.27 -19.26 -4.34
CA GLY A 42 5.91 -18.09 -3.75
C GLY A 42 4.99 -17.28 -2.84
N LEU A 43 5.60 -16.30 -2.16
CA LEU A 43 4.91 -15.35 -1.29
C LEU A 43 4.91 -13.96 -1.93
N VAL A 44 3.86 -13.18 -1.63
CA VAL A 44 3.74 -11.79 -2.08
C VAL A 44 3.95 -10.87 -0.90
N TYR A 45 5.07 -10.15 -0.87
CA TYR A 45 5.38 -9.21 0.19
C TYR A 45 4.88 -7.81 -0.15
N VAL A 46 4.18 -7.17 0.79
CA VAL A 46 3.66 -5.80 0.63
C VAL A 46 4.13 -4.94 1.80
N THR A 47 4.57 -3.72 1.51
CA THR A 47 5.12 -2.77 2.49
C THR A 47 4.75 -1.35 2.12
N GLY A 48 4.84 -0.42 3.07
CA GLY A 48 4.72 1.01 2.84
C GLY A 48 5.20 1.81 4.04
N SER A 49 5.72 3.02 3.80
CA SER A 49 5.90 4.04 4.83
C SER A 49 4.55 4.71 5.16
N GLY A 50 4.49 5.56 6.19
CA GLY A 50 3.28 6.09 6.84
C GLY A 50 2.09 6.34 5.90
N HIS A 51 0.83 6.11 6.29
CA HIS A 51 -0.36 5.94 5.42
C HIS A 51 -0.24 4.87 4.32
N SER A 52 0.82 4.80 3.51
CA SER A 52 0.96 3.75 2.49
C SER A 52 1.06 2.35 3.10
N HIS A 53 1.50 2.22 4.36
CA HIS A 53 1.41 0.96 5.10
C HIS A 53 -0.01 0.40 5.19
N MET A 54 -1.05 1.24 5.13
CA MET A 54 -2.44 0.79 5.14
C MET A 54 -2.76 -0.08 3.93
N ILE A 55 -2.07 0.09 2.80
CA ILE A 55 -2.24 -0.79 1.64
C ILE A 55 -1.68 -2.19 1.93
N ALA A 56 -0.59 -2.28 2.69
CA ALA A 56 -0.06 -3.57 3.14
C ALA A 56 -1.03 -4.26 4.12
N GLU A 57 -1.61 -3.50 5.05
CA GLU A 57 -2.65 -4.00 5.95
C GLU A 57 -3.93 -4.42 5.20
N GLU A 58 -4.36 -3.64 4.19
CA GLU A 58 -5.58 -3.88 3.41
C GLU A 58 -5.56 -5.24 2.71
N VAL A 59 -4.39 -5.75 2.32
CA VAL A 59 -4.27 -7.05 1.61
C VAL A 59 -3.81 -8.20 2.51
N PHE A 60 -3.41 -7.91 3.76
CA PHE A 60 -2.90 -8.89 4.69
C PHE A 60 -3.99 -9.44 5.61
N TYR A 61 -4.11 -10.76 5.65
CA TYR A 61 -4.90 -11.49 6.65
C TYR A 61 -6.36 -11.00 6.82
N ARG A 62 -7.06 -10.78 5.70
CA ARG A 62 -8.49 -10.46 5.65
C ARG A 62 -9.30 -11.51 4.89
N ALA A 63 -10.60 -11.54 5.14
CA ALA A 63 -11.52 -12.35 4.36
C ALA A 63 -11.45 -11.99 2.86
N GLY A 64 -11.32 -13.00 2.01
CA GLY A 64 -11.15 -12.84 0.56
C GLY A 64 -9.73 -12.53 0.09
N GLY A 65 -8.77 -12.36 1.01
CA GLY A 65 -7.35 -12.17 0.67
C GLY A 65 -6.63 -13.49 0.38
N ALA A 66 -5.54 -13.44 -0.40
CA ALA A 66 -4.68 -14.58 -0.63
C ALA A 66 -3.79 -14.85 0.60
N ALA A 67 -3.83 -16.08 1.13
CA ALA A 67 -3.07 -16.45 2.34
C ALA A 67 -1.54 -16.29 2.18
N ALA A 68 -1.03 -16.34 0.96
CA ALA A 68 0.38 -16.16 0.63
C ALA A 68 0.85 -14.69 0.62
N VAL A 69 -0.05 -13.72 0.88
CA VAL A 69 0.32 -12.32 1.05
C VAL A 69 0.87 -12.08 2.44
N GLN A 70 2.04 -11.45 2.53
CA GLN A 70 2.74 -11.14 3.78
C GLN A 70 3.01 -9.64 3.87
N ALA A 71 2.47 -8.99 4.89
CA ALA A 71 2.78 -7.58 5.15
C ALA A 71 4.10 -7.43 5.90
N ILE A 72 4.95 -6.52 5.41
CA ILE A 72 6.13 -6.05 6.15
C ILE A 72 5.72 -4.75 6.83
N LEU A 73 5.45 -4.84 8.13
CA LEU A 73 5.00 -3.71 8.96
C LEU A 73 6.12 -3.32 9.93
N ASP A 74 6.78 -2.19 9.69
CA ASP A 74 7.68 -1.57 10.65
C ASP A 74 6.95 -0.45 11.40
N PRO A 75 6.66 -0.60 12.71
CA PRO A 75 6.01 0.43 13.50
C PRO A 75 6.70 1.79 13.46
N ALA A 76 8.02 1.83 13.25
CA ALA A 76 8.76 3.08 13.16
C ALA A 76 8.46 3.86 11.86
N LEU A 77 8.01 3.17 10.81
CA LEU A 77 7.54 3.77 9.56
C LEU A 77 6.02 4.00 9.56
N MET A 78 5.30 3.56 10.60
CA MET A 78 3.88 3.84 10.78
C MET A 78 3.66 5.15 11.54
N LEU A 79 2.41 5.62 11.55
CA LEU A 79 2.08 6.95 12.05
C LEU A 79 1.85 7.02 13.56
N HIS A 80 1.51 5.88 14.18
CA HIS A 80 1.18 5.82 15.60
C HIS A 80 2.38 6.07 16.52
N GLN A 81 3.63 5.98 16.01
CA GLN A 81 4.84 6.39 16.72
C GLN A 81 5.31 7.82 16.38
N GLY A 82 4.55 8.54 15.55
CA GLY A 82 4.82 9.93 15.15
C GLY A 82 4.96 10.08 13.63
N ALA A 83 4.05 10.84 13.02
CA ALA A 83 4.05 11.08 11.57
C ALA A 83 5.37 11.71 11.08
N GLN A 84 5.87 12.76 11.74
CA GLN A 84 7.14 13.39 11.37
C GLN A 84 8.32 12.41 11.49
N ARG A 85 8.30 11.55 12.52
CA ARG A 85 9.32 10.51 12.70
C ARG A 85 9.32 9.55 11.52
N SER A 86 8.16 9.08 11.08
CA SER A 86 8.05 8.20 9.91
C SER A 86 8.65 8.84 8.64
N THR A 87 8.40 10.14 8.40
CA THR A 87 8.97 10.88 7.26
C THR A 87 10.49 10.99 7.32
N VAL A 88 11.04 11.29 8.50
CA VAL A 88 12.51 11.37 8.70
C VAL A 88 13.15 9.99 8.46
N LEU A 89 12.51 8.92 8.94
CA LEU A 89 13.01 7.57 8.78
C LEU A 89 12.88 7.04 7.35
N GLU A 90 11.84 7.42 6.61
CA GLU A 90 11.68 7.10 5.19
C GLU A 90 12.81 7.69 4.33
N ALA A 91 13.26 8.90 4.66
CA ALA A 91 14.37 9.57 3.97
C ALA A 91 15.75 9.05 4.43
N ALA A 92 15.82 8.33 5.55
CA ALA A 92 17.07 7.80 6.06
C ALA A 92 17.56 6.64 5.18
N ARG A 93 18.74 6.78 4.57
CA ARG A 93 19.36 5.70 3.80
C ARG A 93 19.81 4.59 4.75
N GLY A 94 19.09 3.47 4.73
CA GLY A 94 19.44 2.27 5.47
C GLY A 94 19.05 2.35 6.95
N LEU A 95 17.80 1.99 7.25
CA LEU A 95 17.40 1.57 8.59
C LEU A 95 18.03 0.21 8.89
N ARG A 96 19.32 0.20 9.26
CA ARG A 96 19.92 -0.96 9.88
C ARG A 96 19.29 -1.10 11.26
N ARG A 97 18.45 -2.12 11.46
CA ARG A 97 18.12 -2.55 12.82
C ARG A 97 19.42 -2.98 13.49
N ASP A 98 19.96 -2.14 14.35
CA ASP A 98 20.86 -2.63 15.38
C ASP A 98 20.05 -3.62 16.21
N ARG A 99 20.38 -4.90 16.06
CA ARG A 99 19.88 -5.95 16.93
C ARG A 99 20.53 -5.76 18.30
N ALA A 100 20.05 -4.79 19.07
CA ALA A 100 20.33 -4.73 20.49
C ALA A 100 19.30 -5.61 21.21
N ARG A 101 19.72 -6.87 21.42
CA ARG A 101 19.31 -7.86 22.43
C ARG A 101 17.82 -8.12 22.64
#